data_AF-X1N9X6-F1
#
_entry.id   AF-X1N9X6-F1
#
_cell.length_a   1.000
_cell.length_b   1.000
_cell.length_c   1.000
_cell.angle_alpha   90.00
_cell.angle_beta   90.00
_cell.angle_gamma   90.00
#
_symmetry.space_group_name_H-M   'P 1'
#
loop_
_entity.id
_entity.type
_entity.pdbx_description
1 polymer ?
#
loop_
_entity_poly.entity_id
_entity_poly.type
_entity_poly.pdbx_seq_one_letter_code
_entity_poly.pdbx_strand_id
1 'polypeptide(L)'
;MVRVGERCNSKGGSYEKNCQKYVMIPAYGRQRHKVLLERWEKLTKFAENSELNQIYNPPDISLAGNVGIITSGVSYQYAREVFTNTPILKLSITSPIAKKTVKEFAKGKKLL
;
A
#
# COMPACT_ATOMS: atom_id res chain seq x y z
N MET A 1 4.40 32.65 -17.64
CA MET A 1 5.83 32.93 -17.92
C MET A 1 6.65 31.86 -17.19
N VAL A 2 7.25 30.91 -17.90
CA VAL A 2 8.03 29.81 -17.28
C VAL A 2 9.48 30.27 -17.11
N ARG A 3 10.03 30.17 -15.89
CA ARG A 3 11.44 30.46 -15.63
C ARG A 3 12.24 29.18 -15.77
N VAL A 4 13.21 29.17 -16.69
CA VAL A 4 14.15 28.05 -16.85
C VAL A 4 15.28 28.24 -15.84
N GLY A 5 15.45 27.28 -14.93
CA GLY A 5 16.56 27.24 -13.98
C GLY A 5 17.82 26.63 -14.58
N GLU A 6 18.99 26.94 -14.00
CA GLU A 6 20.27 26.38 -14.44
C GLU A 6 20.31 24.85 -14.27
N ARG A 7 20.99 24.19 -15.19
CA ARG A 7 21.17 22.73 -15.16
C ARG A 7 22.11 22.35 -14.01
N CYS A 8 21.58 21.72 -12.98
CA CYS A 8 22.40 21.05 -11.97
C CYS A 8 23.15 19.86 -12.61
N ASN A 9 24.47 20.01 -12.79
CA ASN A 9 25.34 18.88 -13.11
C ASN A 9 25.48 18.01 -11.85
N SER A 10 24.71 16.93 -11.75
CA SER A 10 24.94 15.94 -10.70
C SER A 10 26.26 15.24 -10.95
N LYS A 11 27.15 15.22 -9.95
CA LYS A 11 28.31 14.33 -9.97
C LYS A 11 27.74 12.90 -9.93
N GLY A 12 27.98 12.13 -10.99
CA GLY A 12 27.52 10.74 -11.07
C GLY A 12 27.96 9.98 -9.83
N GLY A 13 27.04 9.23 -9.21
CA GLY A 13 27.34 8.45 -8.01
C GLY A 13 28.43 7.42 -8.26
N SER A 14 29.27 7.16 -7.25
CA SER A 14 30.28 6.10 -7.31
C SER A 14 29.61 4.73 -7.40
N TYR A 15 30.03 3.90 -8.36
CA TYR A 15 29.52 2.54 -8.50
C TYR A 15 30.18 1.60 -7.48
N GLU A 16 29.42 1.17 -6.48
CA GLU A 16 29.86 0.14 -5.54
C GLU A 16 29.46 -1.27 -6.02
N LYS A 17 30.47 -2.12 -6.23
CA LYS A 17 30.27 -3.53 -6.58
C LYS A 17 29.79 -4.31 -5.35
N ASN A 18 28.55 -4.77 -5.37
CA ASN A 18 28.01 -5.69 -4.35
C ASN A 18 27.42 -6.95 -4.99
N CYS A 19 28.28 -7.91 -5.33
CA CYS A 19 27.86 -9.16 -5.97
C CYS A 19 26.90 -9.97 -5.09
N GLN A 20 27.09 -9.99 -3.76
CA GLN A 20 26.18 -10.67 -2.82
C GLN A 20 24.76 -10.07 -2.83
N LYS A 21 24.60 -8.81 -3.26
CA LYS A 21 23.30 -8.16 -3.44
C LYS A 21 22.66 -8.42 -4.78
N TYR A 22 23.44 -8.26 -5.83
CA TYR A 22 22.92 -8.14 -7.17
C TYR A 22 23.02 -9.44 -7.98
N VAL A 23 23.78 -10.44 -7.50
CA VAL A 23 23.93 -11.75 -8.15
C VAL A 23 23.20 -12.82 -7.33
N MET A 24 22.11 -13.36 -7.88
CA MET A 24 21.26 -14.36 -7.20
C MET A 24 21.69 -15.80 -7.48
N ILE A 25 22.96 -16.13 -7.22
CA ILE A 25 23.43 -17.54 -7.22
C ILE A 25 22.99 -18.26 -5.94
N PRO A 26 22.89 -19.60 -5.92
CA PRO A 26 22.39 -20.35 -4.76
C PRO A 26 23.07 -19.99 -3.42
N ALA A 27 24.38 -19.73 -3.44
CA ALA A 27 25.14 -19.32 -2.26
C ALA A 27 24.62 -18.00 -1.64
N TYR A 28 24.32 -16.99 -2.48
CA TYR A 28 23.85 -15.68 -2.03
C TYR A 28 22.32 -15.64 -1.88
N GLY A 29 21.58 -16.38 -2.70
CA GLY A 29 20.11 -16.43 -2.68
C GLY A 29 19.56 -16.87 -1.32
N ARG A 30 20.18 -17.88 -0.67
CA ARG A 30 19.78 -18.33 0.67
C ARG A 30 19.91 -17.23 1.72
N GLN A 31 20.99 -16.46 1.68
CA GLN A 31 21.18 -15.32 2.58
C GLN A 31 20.21 -14.18 2.25
N ARG A 32 19.99 -13.92 0.96
CA ARG A 32 19.05 -12.89 0.49
C ARG A 32 17.60 -13.16 0.79
N HIS A 33 17.21 -14.42 0.87
CA HIS A 33 15.86 -14.79 1.28
C HIS A 33 15.57 -14.33 2.72
N LYS A 34 16.54 -14.42 3.64
CA LYS A 34 16.38 -13.91 5.01
C LYS A 34 16.14 -12.40 5.03
N VAL A 35 16.96 -11.65 4.27
CA VAL A 35 16.81 -10.19 4.13
C VAL A 35 15.46 -9.82 3.50
N LEU A 36 14.99 -10.61 2.52
CA LEU A 36 13.68 -10.42 1.92
C LEU A 36 12.56 -10.59 2.96
N LEU A 37 12.61 -11.63 3.78
CA LEU A 37 11.62 -11.87 4.84
C LEU A 37 11.61 -10.76 5.89
N GLU A 38 12.79 -10.31 6.34
CA GLU A 38 12.90 -9.17 7.26
C GLU A 38 12.32 -7.89 6.65
N ARG A 39 12.61 -7.62 5.38
CA ARG A 39 12.03 -6.47 4.67
C ARG A 39 10.51 -6.62 4.52
N TRP A 40 10.04 -7.83 4.22
CA TRP A 40 8.62 -8.13 4.07
C TRP A 40 7.86 -7.89 5.38
N GLU A 41 8.44 -8.30 6.51
CA GLU A 41 7.86 -8.06 7.83
C GLU A 41 7.79 -6.55 8.14
N LYS A 42 8.87 -5.80 7.87
CA LYS A 42 8.90 -4.34 8.03
C LYS A 42 7.85 -3.65 7.15
N LEU A 43 7.72 -4.06 5.89
CA LEU A 43 6.71 -3.53 4.98
C LEU A 43 5.29 -3.90 5.42
N THR A 44 5.09 -5.10 5.97
CA THR A 44 3.78 -5.52 6.50
C THR A 44 3.39 -4.64 7.69
N LYS A 45 4.31 -4.41 8.64
CA LYS A 45 4.11 -3.50 9.77
C LYS A 45 3.84 -2.06 9.31
N PHE A 46 4.57 -1.60 8.30
CA PHE A 46 4.34 -0.28 7.72
C PHE A 46 2.97 -0.18 7.06
N ALA A 47 2.55 -1.18 6.28
CA ALA A 47 1.25 -1.22 5.63
C ALA A 47 0.10 -1.23 6.65
N GLU A 48 0.24 -1.96 7.77
CA GLU A 48 -0.75 -1.98 8.85
C GLU A 48 -0.89 -0.64 9.58
N ASN A 49 0.22 0.06 9.81
CA ASN A 49 0.25 1.32 10.55
C ASN A 49 0.24 2.56 9.66
N SER A 50 0.02 2.41 8.35
CA SER A 50 0.07 3.53 7.43
C SER A 50 -1.15 4.42 7.58
N GLU A 51 -0.93 5.69 7.90
CA GLU A 51 -1.95 6.76 7.91
C GLU A 51 -2.55 7.01 6.52
N LEU A 52 -1.94 6.47 5.47
CA LEU A 52 -2.43 6.55 4.10
C LEU A 52 -3.63 5.62 3.84
N ASN A 53 -3.87 4.63 4.70
CA ASN A 53 -5.07 3.82 4.65
C ASN A 53 -6.25 4.66 5.15
N GLN A 54 -7.26 4.84 4.30
CA GLN A 54 -8.39 5.70 4.60
C GLN A 54 -9.66 4.87 4.67
N ILE A 55 -10.45 5.06 5.72
CA ILE A 55 -11.80 4.52 5.82
C ILE A 55 -12.77 5.67 5.62
N TYR A 56 -13.56 5.59 4.56
CA TYR A 56 -14.68 6.48 4.33
C TYR A 56 -15.93 5.87 4.95
N ASN A 57 -16.48 6.55 5.95
CA ASN A 57 -17.76 6.22 6.56
C ASN A 57 -18.78 7.28 6.12
N PRO A 58 -19.79 6.93 5.34
CA PRO A 58 -20.84 7.86 4.94
C PRO A 58 -21.72 8.24 6.16
N PRO A 59 -22.41 9.38 6.11
CA PRO A 59 -23.21 9.88 7.23
C PRO A 59 -24.40 8.96 7.57
N ASP A 60 -24.97 8.27 6.58
CA ASP A 60 -26.05 7.30 6.79
C ASP A 60 -25.64 5.91 6.29
N ILE A 61 -25.13 5.10 7.21
CA ILE A 61 -24.70 3.70 6.96
C ILE A 61 -25.88 2.73 7.05
N SER A 62 -27.02 3.15 7.61
CA SER A 62 -28.17 2.25 7.86
C SER A 62 -28.77 1.69 6.56
N LEU A 63 -28.68 2.47 5.48
CA LEU A 63 -29.15 2.11 4.15
C LEU A 63 -28.24 1.09 3.41
N ALA A 64 -27.01 0.86 3.89
CA ALA A 64 -26.05 -0.02 3.20
C ALA A 64 -26.10 -1.50 3.63
N GLY A 65 -27.01 -1.90 4.52
CA GLY A 65 -27.31 -3.33 4.75
C GLY A 65 -26.12 -4.21 5.14
N ASN A 66 -25.21 -3.69 5.97
CA ASN A 66 -23.96 -4.36 6.38
C ASN A 66 -22.99 -4.69 5.23
N VAL A 67 -23.07 -4.00 4.10
CA VAL A 67 -22.08 -4.09 3.01
C VAL A 67 -20.90 -3.17 3.29
N GLY A 68 -19.70 -3.55 2.87
CA GLY A 68 -18.52 -2.69 2.80
C GLY A 68 -17.78 -2.90 1.49
N ILE A 69 -16.94 -1.94 1.07
CA ILE A 69 -16.16 -2.05 -0.17
C ILE A 69 -14.68 -1.86 0.16
N ILE A 70 -13.81 -2.71 -0.39
CA ILE A 70 -12.35 -2.56 -0.27
C ILE A 70 -11.77 -2.20 -1.64
N THR A 71 -11.02 -1.10 -1.71
CA THR A 71 -10.46 -0.57 -2.97
C THR A 71 -9.02 -0.10 -2.78
N SER A 72 -8.34 0.23 -3.89
CA SER A 72 -7.03 0.88 -3.87
C SER A 72 -6.89 1.84 -5.07
N GLY A 73 -6.09 2.89 -4.92
CA GLY A 73 -5.83 3.83 -6.02
C GLY A 73 -7.07 4.59 -6.49
N VAL A 74 -7.24 4.67 -7.82
CA VAL A 74 -8.28 5.49 -8.48
C VAL A 74 -9.68 4.87 -8.36
N SER A 75 -9.78 3.53 -8.23
CA SER A 75 -11.08 2.86 -8.11
C SER A 75 -11.88 3.32 -6.89
N TYR A 76 -11.21 3.86 -5.87
CA TYR A 76 -11.85 4.51 -4.73
C TYR A 76 -12.77 5.66 -5.14
N GLN A 77 -12.36 6.50 -6.10
CA GLN A 77 -13.15 7.66 -6.52
C GLN A 77 -14.45 7.21 -7.18
N TYR A 78 -14.37 6.28 -8.14
CA TYR A 78 -15.55 5.70 -8.78
C TYR A 78 -16.46 4.98 -7.79
N ALA A 79 -15.90 4.19 -6.87
CA ALA A 79 -16.69 3.52 -5.83
C ALA A 79 -17.42 4.54 -4.94
N ARG A 80 -16.78 5.64 -4.58
CA ARG A 80 -17.40 6.70 -3.76
C ARG A 80 -18.51 7.46 -4.51
N GLU A 81 -18.38 7.63 -5.82
CA GLU A 81 -19.40 8.27 -6.65
C GLU A 81 -20.66 7.40 -6.80
N VAL A 82 -20.49 6.08 -6.97
CA VAL A 82 -21.60 5.15 -7.16
C VAL A 82 -22.24 4.74 -5.83
N PHE A 83 -21.42 4.47 -4.80
CA PHE A 83 -21.86 3.96 -3.51
C PHE A 83 -21.78 5.06 -2.44
N THR A 84 -22.79 5.93 -2.41
CA THR A 84 -22.83 7.08 -1.50
C THR A 84 -23.07 6.72 -0.04
N ASN A 85 -23.70 5.56 0.22
CA ASN A 85 -24.15 5.16 1.56
C ASN A 85 -23.37 3.97 2.10
N THR A 86 -22.40 3.43 1.35
CA THR A 86 -21.62 2.25 1.74
C THR A 86 -20.26 2.66 2.30
N PRO A 87 -19.80 2.08 3.43
CA PRO A 87 -18.45 2.34 3.93
C PRO A 87 -17.40 1.74 2.99
N ILE A 88 -16.32 2.49 2.74
CA ILE A 88 -15.26 2.13 1.79
C ILE A 88 -13.89 2.20 2.48
N LEU A 89 -13.14 1.10 2.46
CA LEU A 89 -11.74 1.06 2.84
C LEU A 89 -10.87 1.27 1.59
N LYS A 90 -10.07 2.33 1.58
CA LYS A 90 -9.02 2.59 0.60
C LYS A 90 -7.67 2.15 1.14
N LEU A 91 -7.12 1.10 0.53
CA LEU A 91 -5.77 0.61 0.83
C LEU A 91 -4.73 1.45 0.09
N SER A 92 -3.70 1.86 0.82
CA SER A 92 -2.54 2.56 0.28
C SER A 92 -1.51 1.60 -0.31
N ILE A 93 -1.27 0.48 0.38
CA ILE A 93 -0.36 -0.59 -0.04
C ILE A 93 -1.17 -1.88 -0.18
N THR A 94 -1.08 -2.51 -1.35
CA THR A 94 -1.75 -3.78 -1.65
C THR A 94 -0.84 -4.99 -1.45
N SER A 95 0.48 -4.80 -1.51
CA SER A 95 1.48 -5.86 -1.31
C SER A 95 2.70 -5.31 -0.55
N PRO A 96 2.91 -5.70 0.72
CA PRO A 96 2.08 -6.61 1.53
C PRO A 96 0.74 -5.98 1.95
N ILE A 97 -0.31 -6.79 2.07
CA ILE A 97 -1.64 -6.31 2.47
C ILE A 97 -1.74 -6.06 3.99
N ALA A 98 -2.39 -4.97 4.38
CA ALA A 98 -2.67 -4.60 5.77
C ALA A 98 -3.76 -5.49 6.40
N LYS A 99 -3.39 -6.72 6.79
CA LYS A 99 -4.35 -7.76 7.23
C LYS A 99 -5.19 -7.32 8.43
N LYS A 100 -4.60 -6.63 9.42
CA LYS A 100 -5.34 -6.17 10.61
C LYS A 100 -6.41 -5.14 10.24
N THR A 101 -6.04 -4.11 9.49
CA THR A 101 -6.95 -3.06 9.02
C THR A 101 -8.12 -3.64 8.21
N VAL A 102 -7.83 -4.59 7.32
CA VAL A 102 -8.86 -5.28 6.54
C VAL A 102 -9.80 -6.10 7.44
N LYS A 103 -9.26 -6.82 8.43
CA LYS A 103 -10.07 -7.60 9.38
C LYS A 103 -10.95 -6.71 10.26
N GLU A 104 -10.42 -5.59 10.73
CA GLU A 104 -11.17 -4.62 11.52
C GLU A 104 -12.32 -4.01 10.71
N PHE A 105 -12.06 -3.65 9.46
CA PHE A 105 -13.09 -3.14 8.54
C PHE A 105 -14.16 -4.19 8.21
N ALA A 106 -13.76 -5.46 8.04
CA ALA A 106 -14.66 -6.57 7.75
C ALA A 106 -15.58 -6.94 8.92
N LYS A 107 -15.24 -6.54 10.15
CA LYS A 107 -16.00 -6.92 11.35
C LYS A 107 -17.40 -6.30 11.30
N GLY A 108 -18.43 -7.16 11.37
CA GLY A 108 -19.83 -6.73 11.32
C GLY A 108 -20.36 -6.49 9.90
N LYS A 109 -19.59 -6.79 8.86
CA LYS A 109 -20.05 -6.77 7.46
C LYS A 109 -20.58 -8.14 7.05
N LYS A 110 -21.70 -8.17 6.35
CA LYS A 110 -22.29 -9.39 5.77
C LYS A 110 -21.74 -9.67 4.38
N LEU A 111 -21.36 -8.63 3.64
CA LEU A 111 -20.82 -8.71 2.28
C LEU A 111 -19.71 -7.66 2.09
N LEU A 112 -18.65 -8.04 1.37
CA LEU A 112 -17.46 -7.22 1.07
C LEU A 112 -17.12 -7.29 -0.42
#